data_AF-A0A927D207-F1
#
_entry.id   AF-A0A927D207-F1
#
_cell.length_a   1.000
_cell.length_b   1.000
_cell.length_c   1.000
_cell.angle_alpha   90.00
_cell.angle_beta   90.00
_cell.angle_gamma   90.00
#
_symmetry.space_group_name_H-M   'P 1'
#
loop_
_entity.id
_entity.type
_entity.pdbx_description
1 polymer ?
#
loop_
_entity_poly.entity_id
_entity_poly.type
_entity_poly.pdbx_seq_one_letter_code
_entity_poly.pdbx_strand_id
1 'polypeptide(L)'
;MTPLVAGLVVVLIAWMVLCILCGYRRRLVLFLGVLVTGLTLNQVWMYLGLQAKPTELNAVVAQLAVVFYGLSAFGAGWFVSRVTRAWVESRVGD
;
A
#
# COMPACT_ATOMS: atom_id res chain seq x y z
N MET A 1 23.10 2.84 -1.20
CA MET A 1 21.93 2.07 -0.72
C MET A 1 22.44 0.69 -0.31
N THR A 2 22.26 0.27 0.94
CA THR A 2 22.57 -1.13 1.31
C THR A 2 21.64 -2.08 0.54
N PRO A 3 22.09 -3.26 0.12
CA PRO A 3 21.28 -4.20 -0.68
C PRO A 3 19.97 -4.57 0.03
N LEU A 4 20.01 -4.56 1.36
CA LEU A 4 18.90 -4.82 2.24
C LEU A 4 17.83 -3.69 2.19
N VAL A 5 18.24 -2.41 2.16
CA VAL A 5 17.30 -1.28 1.98
C VAL A 5 16.67 -1.31 0.59
N ALA A 6 17.45 -1.63 -0.44
CA ALA A 6 16.91 -1.77 -1.79
C ALA A 6 15.84 -2.88 -1.87
N GLY A 7 16.06 -4.02 -1.21
CA GLY A 7 15.07 -5.11 -1.12
C GLY A 7 13.76 -4.67 -0.47
N LEU A 8 13.82 -3.92 0.62
CA LEU A 8 12.62 -3.39 1.30
C LEU A 8 11.82 -2.44 0.41
N VAL A 9 12.51 -1.57 -0.35
CA VAL A 9 11.86 -0.65 -1.28
C VAL A 9 11.15 -1.41 -2.39
N VAL A 10 11.75 -2.47 -2.94
CA VAL A 10 11.09 -3.31 -3.95
C VAL A 10 9.84 -3.99 -3.38
N VAL A 11 9.91 -4.53 -2.16
CA VAL A 11 8.75 -5.13 -1.47
C VAL A 11 7.66 -4.09 -1.25
N LEU A 12 8.02 -2.87 -0.82
CA LEU A 12 7.07 -1.76 -0.65
C LEU A 12 6.39 -1.40 -1.97
N ILE A 13 7.15 -1.27 -3.07
CA ILE A 13 6.60 -0.97 -4.39
C ILE A 13 5.64 -2.07 -4.84
N ALA A 14 6.02 -3.34 -4.71
CA ALA A 14 5.15 -4.47 -5.03
C ALA A 14 3.85 -4.44 -4.22
N TRP A 15 3.94 -4.10 -2.94
CA TRP A 15 2.79 -3.95 -2.06
C TRP A 15 1.88 -2.79 -2.48
N MET A 16 2.44 -1.63 -2.84
CA MET A 16 1.66 -0.50 -3.35
C MET A 16 0.93 -0.85 -4.65
N VAL A 17 1.55 -1.62 -5.54
CA VAL A 17 0.91 -2.13 -6.76
C VAL A 17 -0.27 -3.05 -6.42
N LEU A 18 -0.14 -3.95 -5.45
CA LEU A 18 -1.24 -4.79 -4.99
C LEU A 18 -2.39 -3.95 -4.41
N CYS A 19 -2.10 -2.90 -3.65
CA CYS A 19 -3.09 -1.95 -3.14
C CYS A 19 -3.84 -1.23 -4.28
N ILE A 20 -3.13 -0.79 -5.32
CA ILE A 20 -3.71 -0.16 -6.51
C ILE A 20 -4.64 -1.14 -7.24
N LEU A 21 -4.22 -2.39 -7.45
CA LEU A 21 -5.02 -3.43 -8.09
C LEU A 21 -6.29 -3.77 -7.29
N CYS A 22 -6.20 -3.77 -5.95
CA CYS A 22 -7.35 -3.95 -5.07
C CYS A 22 -8.35 -2.78 -5.20
N GLY A 23 -7.85 -1.55 -5.26
CA GLY A 23 -8.64 -0.34 -5.51
C GLY A 23 -9.34 -0.38 -6.87
N TYR A 24 -8.64 -0.86 -7.90
CA TYR A 24 -9.19 -1.00 -9.25
C TYR A 24 -10.40 -1.94 -9.30
N ARG A 25 -10.31 -3.09 -8.60
CA ARG A 25 -11.40 -4.08 -8.50
C ARG A 25 -12.46 -3.73 -7.45
N ARG A 26 -12.35 -2.60 -6.74
CA ARG A 26 -13.24 -2.19 -5.62
C ARG A 26 -13.42 -3.27 -4.53
N ARG A 27 -12.42 -4.14 -4.33
CA ARG A 27 -12.50 -5.21 -3.33
C ARG A 27 -11.88 -4.77 -2.01
N LEU A 28 -12.69 -4.10 -1.18
CA LEU A 28 -12.29 -3.59 0.14
C LEU A 28 -11.72 -4.68 1.07
N VAL A 29 -12.26 -5.90 1.00
CA VAL A 29 -11.79 -7.04 1.82
C VAL A 29 -10.37 -7.47 1.44
N LEU A 30 -10.06 -7.51 0.15
CA LEU A 30 -8.69 -7.80 -0.32
C LEU A 30 -7.73 -6.66 0.02
N PHE A 31 -8.20 -5.41 -0.06
CA PHE A 31 -7.42 -4.26 0.40
C PHE A 31 -7.08 -4.38 1.89
N LEU A 32 -8.04 -4.73 2.75
CA LEU A 32 -7.78 -4.96 4.17
C LEU A 32 -6.76 -6.08 4.39
N GLY A 33 -6.86 -7.20 3.64
CA GLY A 33 -5.89 -8.29 3.73
C GLY A 33 -4.48 -7.84 3.33
N VAL A 34 -4.34 -7.12 2.21
CA VAL A 34 -3.06 -6.58 1.76
C VAL A 34 -2.54 -5.54 2.76
N LEU A 35 -3.41 -4.66 3.27
CA LEU A 35 -3.07 -3.62 4.24
C LEU A 35 -2.48 -4.25 5.52
N VAL A 36 -3.19 -5.21 6.10
CA VAL A 36 -2.75 -5.94 7.29
C VAL A 36 -1.43 -6.66 7.03
N THR A 37 -1.27 -7.30 5.86
CA THR A 37 -0.02 -7.96 5.49
C THR A 37 1.16 -6.97 5.42
N GLY A 38 0.95 -5.76 4.90
CA GLY A 38 1.99 -4.72 4.87
C GLY A 38 2.34 -4.18 6.26
N LEU A 39 1.33 -3.99 7.11
CA LEU A 39 1.52 -3.58 8.50
C LEU A 39 2.31 -4.61 9.29
N THR A 40 1.95 -5.89 9.18
CA THR A 40 2.65 -6.96 9.90
C THR A 40 4.08 -7.10 9.40
N LEU A 41 4.31 -7.05 8.09
CA LEU A 41 5.66 -7.11 7.53
C LEU A 41 6.52 -5.91 7.99
N ASN A 42 5.96 -4.70 8.00
CA ASN A 42 6.64 -3.49 8.46
C ASN A 42 6.98 -3.57 9.97
N GLN A 43 6.07 -4.11 10.77
CA GLN A 43 6.28 -4.29 12.20
C GLN A 43 7.33 -5.36 12.50
N VAL A 44 7.29 -6.49 11.79
CA VAL A 44 8.33 -7.54 11.86
C VAL A 44 9.68 -6.97 11.45
N TRP A 45 9.73 -6.14 10.41
CA TRP A 45 10.96 -5.49 9.97
C TRP A 45 11.53 -4.53 11.02
N MET A 46 10.70 -3.68 11.63
CA MET A 46 11.16 -2.79 12.69
C MET A 46 11.68 -3.55 13.91
N TYR A 47 11.05 -4.67 14.25
CA TYR A 47 11.48 -5.52 15.36
C TYR A 47 12.83 -6.20 15.08
N LEU A 48 12.99 -6.79 13.90
CA LEU A 48 14.20 -7.55 13.52
C LEU A 48 15.36 -6.65 13.08
N GLY A 49 15.08 -5.60 12.30
CA GLY A 49 16.10 -4.78 11.64
C GLY A 49 16.61 -3.61 12.47
N LEU A 50 15.80 -3.08 13.38
CA LEU A 50 16.14 -1.88 14.17
C LEU A 50 16.20 -2.14 15.68
N GLN A 51 15.71 -3.29 16.16
CA GLN A 51 15.53 -3.59 17.60
C GLN A 51 14.93 -2.41 18.40
N ALA A 52 14.16 -1.55 17.74
CA ALA A 52 13.57 -0.38 18.35
C ALA A 52 12.38 -0.84 19.20
N LYS A 53 12.32 -0.41 20.46
CA LYS A 53 11.20 -0.74 21.35
C LYS A 53 9.89 -0.24 20.71
N PRO A 54 8.82 -1.03 20.71
CA PRO A 54 7.54 -0.69 20.07
C PRO A 54 6.86 0.56 20.66
N THR A 55 7.39 1.13 21.73
CA THR A 55 6.93 2.37 22.39
C THR A 55 7.68 3.62 21.94
N GLU A 56 8.73 3.49 21.13
CA GLU A 56 9.45 4.64 20.57
C GLU A 56 8.56 5.36 19.55
N LEU A 57 8.52 6.69 19.60
CA LEU A 57 7.68 7.51 18.72
C LEU A 57 7.89 7.17 17.23
N ASN A 58 9.11 6.79 16.86
CA ASN A 58 9.48 6.37 15.51
C ASN A 58 8.71 5.14 15.02
N ALA A 59 8.40 4.18 15.90
CA ALA A 59 7.64 2.98 15.56
C ALA A 59 6.18 3.32 15.22
N VAL A 60 5.59 4.23 15.99
CA VAL A 60 4.21 4.72 15.80
C VAL A 60 4.10 5.53 14.52
N VAL A 61 5.05 6.45 14.28
CA VAL A 61 5.09 7.27 13.06
C VAL A 61 5.28 6.40 11.81
N ALA A 62 6.12 5.37 11.87
CA ALA A 62 6.31 4.43 10.77
C ALA A 62 5.03 3.64 10.45
N GLN A 63 4.29 3.19 11.46
CA GLN A 63 2.99 2.53 11.25
C GLN A 63 1.96 3.48 10.62
N LEU A 64 1.87 4.72 11.12
CA LEU A 64 1.01 5.75 10.54
C LEU A 64 1.36 6.03 9.08
N ALA A 65 2.65 6.15 8.76
CA ALA A 65 3.11 6.36 7.38
C ALA A 65 2.67 5.21 6.46
N VAL A 66 2.81 3.95 6.90
CA VAL A 66 2.36 2.78 6.11
C VAL A 66 0.85 2.81 5.88
N VAL A 67 0.06 3.21 6.89
CA VAL A 67 -1.40 3.37 6.73
C VAL A 67 -1.72 4.44 5.69
N PHE A 68 -1.10 5.62 5.77
CA PHE A 68 -1.32 6.69 4.78
C PHE A 68 -0.85 6.31 3.37
N TYR A 69 0.25 5.56 3.24
CA TYR A 69 0.69 5.01 1.97
C TYR A 69 -0.30 4.00 1.39
N GLY A 70 -0.85 3.12 2.23
CA GLY A 70 -1.91 2.20 1.83
C GLY A 70 -3.19 2.93 1.38
N LEU A 71 -3.60 3.96 2.13
CA LEU A 71 -4.79 4.75 1.83
C LEU A 71 -4.67 5.52 0.50
N SER A 72 -3.52 6.15 0.28
CA SER A 72 -3.23 6.90 -0.95
C SER A 72 -3.13 5.97 -2.16
N ALA A 73 -2.49 4.80 -2.04
CA ALA A 73 -2.42 3.80 -3.10
C ALA A 73 -3.81 3.24 -3.47
N PHE A 74 -4.65 2.99 -2.45
CA PHE A 74 -6.04 2.57 -2.67
C PHE A 74 -6.87 3.65 -3.35
N GLY A 75 -6.75 4.90 -2.89
CA GLY A 75 -7.41 6.06 -3.48
C GLY A 75 -7.03 6.25 -4.95
N ALA A 76 -5.74 6.10 -5.28
CA ALA A 76 -5.26 6.15 -6.66
C ALA A 76 -5.87 5.04 -7.53
N GLY A 77 -5.87 3.79 -7.05
CA GLY A 77 -6.49 2.66 -7.77
C GLY A 77 -8.00 2.84 -7.97
N TRP A 78 -8.70 3.41 -6.99
CA TRP A 78 -10.12 3.72 -7.09
C TRP A 78 -10.40 4.85 -8.10
N PHE A 79 -9.58 5.91 -8.09
CA PHE A 79 -9.68 7.00 -9.04
C PHE A 79 -9.44 6.53 -10.48
N VAL A 80 -8.41 5.70 -10.71
CA VAL A 80 -8.16 5.09 -12.02
C VAL A 80 -9.33 4.21 -12.49
N SER A 81 -9.98 3.47 -11.58
CA SER A 81 -11.18 2.69 -11.89
C SER A 81 -12.38 3.57 -12.29
N ARG A 82 -12.57 4.71 -11.62
CA ARG A 82 -13.60 5.71 -11.99
C ARG A 82 -13.34 6.30 -13.37
N VAL A 83 -12.10 6.73 -13.61
CA VAL A 83 -11.70 7.34 -14.88
C VAL A 83 -11.87 6.35 -16.03
N THR A 84 -11.35 5.13 -15.91
CA THR A 84 -11.49 4.09 -16.96
C THR A 84 -12.94 3.74 -17.27
N ARG A 85 -13.82 3.68 -16.27
CA ARG A 85 -15.27 3.48 -16.49
C ARG A 85 -15.91 4.65 -17.24
N ALA A 86 -15.57 5.88 -16.88
CA ALA A 86 -16.06 7.07 -17.58
C ALA A 86 -15.61 7.08 -19.06
N TRP A 87 -14.34 6.73 -19.34
CA TRP A 87 -13.84 6.62 -20.72
C TRP A 87 -14.56 5.54 -21.54
N VAL A 88 -14.94 4.41 -20.92
CA VAL A 88 -15.70 3.36 -21.60
C VAL A 88 -17.13 3.81 -21.90
N GLU A 89 -17.80 4.50 -20.96
CA GLU A 89 -19.13 5.09 -21.19
C GLU A 89 -19.11 6.17 -22.28
N SER A 90 -18.05 6.98 -22.36
CA SER A 90 -17.89 7.97 -23.44
C SER A 90 -17.67 7.35 -24.82
N ARG A 91 -17.28 6.06 -24.91
CA ARG A 91 -17.00 5.37 -26.17
C ARG A 91 -18.23 4.73 -26.85
N VAL A 92 -19.45 4.98 -26.35
CA VAL A 92 -20.70 4.42 -26.91
C VAL A 92 -21.34 5.32 -27.98
N GLY A 93 -20.65 6.36 -28.44
CA GLY A 93 -21.07 7.14 -29.61
C GLY A 93 -19.89 7.34 -30.55
N ASP A 94 -19.79 6.46 -31.54
CA ASP A 94 -19.34 6.68 -32.93
C ASP A 94 -19.46 5.37 -33.72
#